data_AF-A0A9W9Z7N2-F1
#
_entry.id   AF-A0A9W9Z7N2-F1
#
_cell.length_a   1.000
_cell.length_b   1.000
_cell.length_c   1.000
_cell.angle_alpha   90.00
_cell.angle_beta   90.00
_cell.angle_gamma   90.00
#
_symmetry.space_group_name_H-M   'P 1'
#
loop_
_entity.id
_entity.type
_entity.pdbx_description
1 polymer ?
#
loop_
_entity_poly.entity_id
_entity_poly.type
_entity_poly.pdbx_seq_one_letter_code
_entity_poly.pdbx_strand_id
1 'polypeptide(L)'
;MFILLCSYVIFSCALGSTCTGGKCKTSEKSVPQLKMIPARSPCESFPCQHGGTCQPLYETNDYSCFCIKYYTGKNCEKCPCHGKADGKYKDPNNCYGFIICLNSLAYYMDCPAGLKYNAETDQCDLPQNAKC
;
A
#
# COMPACT_ATOMS: atom_id res chain seq x y z
N MET A 1 53.68 -40.14 9.62
CA MET A 1 53.81 -40.51 8.19
C MET A 1 52.56 -41.34 7.87
N PHE A 2 51.45 -40.78 7.39
CA PHE A 2 51.27 -39.91 6.24
C PHE A 2 50.98 -38.44 6.57
N ILE A 3 51.68 -37.58 5.83
CA ILE A 3 51.52 -36.14 5.71
C ILE A 3 50.70 -35.94 4.43
N LEU A 4 49.72 -35.02 4.40
CA LEU A 4 49.35 -34.19 3.24
C LEU A 4 48.23 -33.19 3.60
N LEU A 5 48.68 -31.99 3.98
CA LEU A 5 48.20 -30.64 3.61
C LEU A 5 46.75 -30.19 3.86
N CYS A 6 46.66 -29.05 4.54
CA CYS A 6 45.50 -28.17 4.66
C CYS A 6 45.14 -27.60 3.28
N SER A 7 44.10 -28.13 2.61
CA SER A 7 43.55 -27.54 1.37
C SER A 7 42.14 -28.09 1.08
N TYR A 8 41.19 -27.18 0.80
CA TYR A 8 39.86 -27.40 0.21
C TYR A 8 38.66 -27.80 1.10
N VAL A 9 38.02 -26.75 1.64
CA VAL A 9 36.57 -26.54 1.83
C VAL A 9 35.72 -27.78 2.15
N ILE A 10 35.56 -28.07 3.45
CA ILE A 10 34.51 -28.96 3.95
C ILE A 10 33.18 -28.22 3.76
N PHE A 11 32.57 -28.34 2.58
CA PHE A 11 31.16 -28.00 2.40
C PHE A 11 30.34 -29.06 3.13
N SER A 12 30.10 -28.84 4.42
CA SER A 12 29.05 -29.52 5.17
C SER A 12 27.72 -29.12 4.51
N CYS A 13 27.28 -29.84 3.48
CA CYS A 13 25.96 -29.60 2.93
C CYS A 13 24.92 -29.98 3.99
N ALA A 14 23.97 -29.08 4.27
CA ALA A 14 22.86 -29.36 5.17
C ALA A 14 22.08 -30.62 4.72
N LEU A 15 21.50 -31.35 5.67
CA LEU A 15 20.64 -32.51 5.41
C LEU A 15 19.59 -32.16 4.33
N GLY A 16 19.74 -32.74 3.13
CA GLY A 16 18.83 -32.52 2.00
C GLY A 16 19.42 -31.86 0.73
N SER A 17 20.73 -31.58 0.68
CA SER A 17 21.39 -31.06 -0.54
C SER A 17 22.25 -32.12 -1.22
N THR A 18 22.39 -32.05 -2.55
CA THR A 18 23.24 -32.98 -3.33
C THR A 18 24.45 -32.25 -3.92
N CYS A 19 25.62 -32.92 -3.90
CA CYS A 19 26.87 -32.39 -4.46
C CYS A 19 27.06 -32.88 -5.90
N THR A 20 27.10 -31.96 -6.87
CA THR A 20 27.56 -32.26 -8.24
C THR A 20 28.55 -31.18 -8.68
N GLY A 21 29.78 -31.58 -9.00
CA GLY A 21 30.84 -30.68 -9.47
C GLY A 21 31.41 -29.72 -8.41
N GLY A 22 31.41 -30.10 -7.13
CA GLY A 22 32.02 -29.30 -6.06
C GLY A 22 31.17 -28.13 -5.55
N LYS A 23 29.88 -28.07 -5.90
CA LYS A 23 28.90 -27.11 -5.34
C LYS A 23 27.73 -27.86 -4.70
N CYS A 24 27.33 -27.47 -3.49
CA CYS A 24 26.05 -27.90 -2.91
C CYS A 24 24.94 -27.27 -3.77
N LYS A 25 24.13 -28.09 -4.44
CA LYS A 25 22.88 -27.63 -5.03
C LYS A 25 21.77 -27.99 -4.04
N THR A 26 21.05 -26.99 -3.54
CA THR A 26 19.72 -27.24 -2.99
C THR A 26 18.87 -27.82 -4.11
N SER A 27 18.15 -28.89 -3.85
CA SER A 27 17.05 -29.26 -4.75
C SER A 27 16.00 -28.15 -4.62
N GLU A 28 16.11 -27.11 -5.45
CA GLU A 28 14.91 -26.41 -5.92
C GLU A 28 14.11 -27.47 -6.65
N LYS A 29 13.34 -28.24 -5.88
CA LYS A 29 12.32 -29.12 -6.43
C LYS A 29 11.51 -28.23 -7.34
N SER A 30 11.58 -28.52 -8.64
CA SER A 30 10.67 -28.06 -9.65
C SER A 30 9.25 -28.11 -9.07
N VAL A 31 8.77 -26.96 -8.61
CA VAL A 31 7.43 -26.81 -8.10
C VAL A 31 6.52 -27.06 -9.30
N PRO A 32 5.60 -28.03 -9.26
CA PRO A 32 4.74 -28.35 -10.38
C PRO A 32 3.80 -27.16 -10.61
N GLN A 33 4.14 -26.27 -11.55
CA GLN A 33 3.36 -25.09 -11.95
C GLN A 33 2.55 -24.40 -10.84
N LEU A 34 3.13 -24.20 -9.65
CA LEU A 34 2.56 -23.27 -8.69
C LEU A 34 3.08 -21.90 -9.10
N LYS A 35 2.19 -21.01 -9.56
CA LYS A 35 2.51 -19.64 -10.00
C LYS A 35 3.59 -19.06 -9.09
N MET A 36 4.71 -18.62 -9.67
CA MET A 36 5.87 -18.08 -8.94
C MET A 36 5.39 -17.02 -7.93
N ILE A 37 5.30 -17.39 -6.66
CA ILE A 37 5.03 -16.42 -5.60
C ILE A 37 6.37 -15.74 -5.31
N PRO A 38 6.49 -14.43 -5.52
CA PRO A 38 7.71 -13.68 -5.19
C PRO A 38 8.09 -13.92 -3.72
N ALA A 39 9.38 -14.16 -3.45
CA ALA A 39 9.88 -14.36 -2.09
C ALA A 39 9.75 -13.11 -1.19
N ARG A 40 9.43 -11.94 -1.77
CA ARG A 40 9.20 -10.67 -1.08
C ARG A 40 7.87 -10.09 -1.49
N SER A 41 7.14 -9.53 -0.54
CA SER A 41 5.88 -8.87 -0.84
C SER A 41 6.15 -7.52 -1.51
N PRO A 42 5.47 -7.19 -2.63
CA PRO A 42 5.50 -5.84 -3.23
C PRO A 42 5.07 -4.72 -2.26
N CYS A 43 4.42 -5.06 -1.13
CA CYS A 43 4.02 -4.13 -0.08
C CYS A 43 5.07 -3.91 1.03
N GLU A 44 6.21 -4.62 1.03
CA GLU A 44 7.24 -4.49 2.08
C GLU A 44 7.85 -3.08 2.18
N SER A 45 7.86 -2.35 1.07
CA SER A 45 8.34 -0.96 1.02
C SER A 45 7.32 0.07 1.49
N PHE A 46 6.12 -0.36 1.93
CA PHE A 46 5.00 0.50 2.29
C PHE A 46 4.70 1.57 1.21
N PRO A 47 4.39 1.16 -0.04
CA PRO A 47 4.29 2.10 -1.16
C PRO A 47 3.07 3.03 -1.06
N CYS A 48 2.00 2.64 -0.37
CA CYS A 48 0.78 3.42 -0.24
C CYS A 48 0.96 4.57 0.77
N GLN A 49 0.72 5.80 0.34
CA GLN A 49 0.84 7.01 1.15
C GLN A 49 -0.46 7.30 1.91
N HIS A 50 -0.37 8.24 2.87
CA HIS A 50 -1.52 8.79 3.61
C HIS A 50 -2.40 7.74 4.30
N GLY A 51 -1.80 6.63 4.76
CA GLY A 51 -2.52 5.57 5.48
C GLY A 51 -3.37 4.67 4.57
N GLY A 52 -3.11 4.64 3.26
CA GLY A 52 -3.72 3.67 2.35
C GLY A 52 -3.31 2.23 2.66
N THR A 53 -4.20 1.28 2.36
CA THR A 53 -3.96 -0.15 2.58
C THR A 53 -3.33 -0.77 1.35
N CYS A 54 -2.17 -1.42 1.51
CA CYS A 54 -1.49 -2.12 0.41
C CYS A 54 -2.00 -3.56 0.26
N GLN A 55 -2.41 -3.93 -0.94
CA GLN A 55 -2.74 -5.31 -1.33
C GLN A 55 -1.71 -5.84 -2.34
N PRO A 56 -0.98 -6.92 -2.04
CA PRO A 56 -0.01 -7.49 -2.96
C PRO A 56 -0.70 -8.27 -4.09
N LEU A 57 -0.18 -8.15 -5.31
CA LEU A 57 -0.58 -8.88 -6.50
C LEU A 57 0.56 -9.80 -6.94
N TYR A 58 0.66 -10.98 -6.32
CA TYR A 58 1.77 -11.90 -6.54
C TYR A 58 1.86 -12.46 -7.96
N GLU A 59 0.73 -12.54 -8.68
CA GLU A 59 0.71 -13.08 -10.07
C GLU A 59 1.44 -12.17 -11.07
N THR A 60 1.41 -10.86 -10.84
CA THR A 60 2.05 -9.84 -11.68
C THR A 60 3.26 -9.20 -11.01
N ASN A 61 3.59 -9.62 -9.79
CA ASN A 61 4.60 -8.99 -8.94
C ASN A 61 4.38 -7.47 -8.79
N ASP A 62 3.12 -7.05 -8.65
CA ASP A 62 2.72 -5.66 -8.44
C ASP A 62 1.94 -5.52 -7.12
N TYR A 63 1.47 -4.32 -6.83
CA TYR A 63 0.58 -4.05 -5.70
C TYR A 63 -0.57 -3.15 -6.14
N SER A 64 -1.63 -3.16 -5.35
CA SER A 64 -2.73 -2.22 -5.44
C SER A 64 -2.88 -1.50 -4.10
N CYS A 65 -3.03 -0.17 -4.15
CA CYS A 65 -3.31 0.63 -2.96
C CYS A 65 -4.81 0.90 -2.87
N PHE A 66 -5.43 0.49 -1.76
CA PHE A 66 -6.74 0.98 -1.38
C PHE A 66 -6.57 2.29 -0.62
N CYS A 67 -6.83 3.38 -1.32
CA CYS A 67 -6.71 4.71 -0.73
C CYS A 67 -7.82 4.97 0.28
N ILE A 68 -7.46 5.71 1.33
CA ILE A 68 -8.44 6.38 2.18
C ILE A 68 -9.28 7.32 1.32
N LYS A 69 -10.51 7.58 1.77
CA LYS A 69 -11.51 8.32 0.99
C LYS A 69 -10.90 9.59 0.38
N TYR A 70 -11.21 9.82 -0.91
CA TYR A 70 -10.82 10.98 -1.73
C TYR A 70 -9.32 11.16 -2.03
N TYR A 71 -8.42 10.35 -1.48
CA TYR A 71 -7.06 10.26 -2.00
C TYR A 71 -7.05 9.40 -3.26
N THR A 72 -6.26 9.80 -4.25
CA THR A 72 -6.18 9.12 -5.55
C THR A 72 -4.72 8.94 -5.99
N GLY A 73 -4.50 8.22 -7.08
CA GLY A 73 -3.16 7.88 -7.57
C GLY A 73 -2.82 6.41 -7.33
N LYS A 74 -1.71 5.93 -7.93
CA LYS A 74 -1.28 4.52 -7.77
C LYS A 74 -0.93 4.22 -6.31
N ASN A 75 -0.39 5.23 -5.63
CA ASN A 75 0.16 5.16 -4.29
C ASN A 75 -0.58 6.08 -3.33
N CYS A 76 -1.79 6.54 -3.67
CA CYS A 76 -2.56 7.49 -2.87
C CYS A 76 -1.83 8.83 -2.63
N GLU A 77 -1.00 9.24 -3.58
CA GLU A 77 -0.18 10.45 -3.52
C GLU A 77 -0.96 11.73 -3.83
N LYS A 78 -2.10 11.62 -4.54
CA LYS A 78 -2.92 12.78 -4.91
C LYS A 78 -3.91 13.10 -3.80
N CYS A 79 -3.63 14.18 -3.08
CA CYS A 79 -4.51 14.76 -2.07
C CYS A 79 -5.57 15.67 -2.76
N PRO A 80 -6.85 15.63 -2.34
CA PRO A 80 -7.90 16.51 -2.89
C PRO A 80 -7.70 17.99 -2.54
N CYS A 81 -6.89 18.29 -1.53
CA CYS A 81 -6.49 19.64 -1.14
C CYS A 81 -5.27 20.17 -1.90
N HIS A 82 -4.69 19.40 -2.83
CA HIS A 82 -3.53 19.86 -3.59
C HIS A 82 -3.88 21.11 -4.42
N GLY A 83 -3.17 22.21 -4.16
CA GLY A 83 -3.40 23.50 -4.84
C GLY A 83 -4.64 24.26 -4.36
N LYS A 84 -5.28 23.84 -3.27
CA LYS A 84 -6.38 24.57 -2.62
C LYS A 84 -5.84 25.43 -1.48
N ALA A 85 -6.48 26.56 -1.23
CA ALA A 85 -6.22 27.36 -0.03
C ALA A 85 -6.77 26.66 1.22
N ASP A 86 -6.29 27.04 2.39
CA ASP A 86 -6.83 26.54 3.65
C ASP A 86 -8.30 26.97 3.82
N GLY A 87 -9.15 26.03 4.20
CA GLY A 87 -10.59 26.28 4.29
C GLY A 87 -11.44 25.02 4.24
N LYS A 88 -12.76 25.21 4.20
CA LYS A 88 -13.74 24.12 4.07
C LYS A 88 -14.23 24.00 2.64
N TYR A 89 -14.38 22.79 2.16
CA TYR A 89 -14.79 22.49 0.79
C TYR A 89 -15.89 21.44 0.78
N LYS A 90 -16.83 21.61 -0.14
CA LYS A 90 -17.85 20.60 -0.41
C LYS A 90 -17.21 19.32 -0.92
N ASP A 91 -17.82 18.23 -0.51
CA ASP A 91 -17.43 16.90 -0.91
C ASP A 91 -18.27 16.45 -2.11
N PRO A 92 -17.66 16.11 -3.26
CA PRO A 92 -18.40 15.75 -4.47
C PRO A 92 -19.08 14.37 -4.40
N ASN A 93 -18.66 13.49 -3.49
CA ASN A 93 -19.20 12.13 -3.38
C ASN A 93 -20.04 11.90 -2.12
N ASN A 94 -20.00 12.82 -1.14
CA ASN A 94 -20.74 12.70 0.11
C ASN A 94 -21.29 14.05 0.60
N CYS A 95 -22.60 14.28 0.42
CA CYS A 95 -23.26 15.49 0.90
C CYS A 95 -23.35 15.63 2.42
N TYR A 96 -23.16 14.53 3.17
CA TYR A 96 -23.31 14.49 4.63
C TYR A 96 -22.02 14.83 5.38
N GLY A 97 -21.05 15.45 4.69
CA GLY A 97 -19.80 15.87 5.28
C GLY A 97 -19.10 16.91 4.42
N PHE A 98 -17.95 17.35 4.89
CA PHE A 98 -17.11 18.33 4.20
C PHE A 98 -15.64 18.04 4.41
N ILE A 99 -14.82 18.65 3.55
CA ILE A 99 -13.38 18.49 3.52
C ILE A 99 -12.76 19.76 4.08
N ILE A 100 -11.96 19.64 5.13
CA ILE A 100 -11.13 20.74 5.64
C ILE A 100 -9.73 20.57 5.04
N CYS A 101 -9.26 21.60 4.33
CA CYS A 101 -7.90 21.68 3.86
C CYS A 101 -7.07 22.56 4.80
N LEU A 102 -5.97 22.04 5.33
CA LEU A 102 -4.99 22.78 6.14
C LEU A 102 -3.58 22.39 5.71
N ASN A 103 -2.76 23.36 5.29
CA ASN A 103 -1.38 23.12 4.86
C ASN A 103 -1.27 21.99 3.81
N SER A 104 -2.19 21.96 2.83
CA SER A 104 -2.31 20.90 1.80
C SER A 104 -2.71 19.49 2.31
N LEU A 105 -3.05 19.33 3.59
CA LEU A 105 -3.63 18.11 4.14
C LEU A 105 -5.16 18.17 4.15
N ALA A 106 -5.78 17.05 3.80
CA ALA A 106 -7.23 16.89 3.80
C ALA A 106 -7.70 16.17 5.07
N TYR A 107 -8.66 16.78 5.78
CA TYR A 107 -9.38 16.19 6.91
C TYR A 107 -10.87 16.12 6.59
N TYR A 108 -11.51 14.99 6.88
CA TYR A 108 -12.93 14.79 6.63
C TYR A 108 -13.72 14.93 7.92
N MET A 109 -14.82 15.68 7.84
CA MET A 109 -15.75 15.86 8.95
C MET A 109 -17.15 15.47 8.49
N ASP A 110 -17.80 14.61 9.27
CA ASP A 110 -19.20 14.26 9.07
C ASP A 110 -20.10 15.31 9.72
N CYS A 111 -21.21 15.62 9.06
CA CYS A 111 -22.25 16.45 9.63
C CYS A 111 -23.08 15.62 10.64
N PRO A 112 -23.41 16.18 11.81
CA PRO A 112 -24.25 15.50 12.79
C PRO A 112 -25.67 15.31 12.27
N ALA A 113 -26.38 14.30 12.81
CA ALA A 113 -27.82 14.10 12.64
C ALA A 113 -28.33 14.03 11.17
N GLY A 114 -27.50 13.57 10.23
CA GLY A 114 -27.88 13.45 8.82
C GLY A 114 -28.07 14.80 8.11
N LEU A 115 -27.53 15.88 8.68
CA LEU A 115 -27.46 17.18 8.04
C LEU A 115 -26.53 17.13 6.83
N LYS A 116 -26.70 18.08 5.91
CA LYS A 116 -25.88 18.18 4.69
C LYS A 116 -25.05 19.45 4.71
N TYR A 117 -23.84 19.39 4.17
CA TYR A 117 -22.97 20.56 4.15
C TYR A 117 -23.48 21.63 3.18
N ASN A 118 -23.53 22.88 3.64
CA ASN A 118 -23.85 24.06 2.84
C ASN A 118 -22.60 24.93 2.69
N ALA A 119 -22.09 25.01 1.46
CA ALA A 119 -20.88 25.78 1.15
C ALA A 119 -21.09 27.30 1.10
N GLU A 120 -22.32 27.80 1.17
CA GLU A 120 -22.59 29.25 1.24
C GLU A 120 -22.55 29.77 2.67
N THR A 121 -22.93 28.94 3.63
CA THR A 121 -22.98 29.27 5.07
C THR A 121 -21.82 28.65 5.85
N ASP A 122 -21.01 27.79 5.21
CA ASP A 122 -19.94 26.99 5.82
C ASP A 122 -20.39 26.12 7.01
N GLN A 123 -21.65 25.66 6.97
CA GLN A 123 -22.34 24.95 8.04
C GLN A 123 -23.07 23.71 7.54
N CYS A 124 -23.33 22.78 8.45
CA CYS A 124 -24.21 21.64 8.20
C CYS A 124 -25.65 22.09 8.38
N ASP A 125 -26.39 22.15 7.28
CA ASP A 125 -27.78 22.60 7.22
C ASP A 125 -28.74 21.44 6.94
N LEU A 126 -30.03 21.71 7.13
CA LEU A 126 -31.07 20.78 6.73
C LEU A 126 -30.97 20.48 5.22
N PRO A 127 -31.32 19.26 4.78
CA PRO A 127 -31.17 18.85 3.37
C PRO A 127 -31.83 19.75 2.33
N GLN A 128 -32.87 20.50 2.73
CA GLN A 128 -33.59 21.46 1.89
C GLN A 128 -32.83 22.77 1.64
N ASN A 129 -31.91 23.14 2.52
CA ASN A 129 -31.11 24.37 2.43
C ASN A 129 -29.67 24.09 1.95
N ALA A 130 -29.21 22.85 2.13
CA ALA A 130 -27.85 22.47 1.77
C ALA A 130 -27.65 22.43 0.25
N LYS A 131 -26.67 23.20 -0.24
CA LYS A 131 -26.24 23.20 -1.64
C LYS A 131 -25.14 22.16 -1.89
N CYS A 132 -25.55 20.90 -1.76
CA CYS A 132 -24.87 19.77 -2.38
C CYS A 132 -25.41 19.62 -3.81
#